data_AF-A0A160T7I2-F1
#
_entry.id   AF-A0A160T7I2-F1
#
_cell.length_a   1.000
_cell.length_b   1.000
_cell.length_c   1.000
_cell.angle_alpha   90.00
_cell.angle_beta   90.00
_cell.angle_gamma   90.00
#
_symmetry.space_group_name_H-M   'P 1'
#
loop_
_entity.id
_entity.type
_entity.pdbx_description
1 polymer ?
#
loop_
_entity_poly.entity_id
_entity_poly.type
_entity_poly.pdbx_seq_one_letter_code
_entity_poly.pdbx_strand_id
1 'polypeptide(L)'
;MGAVTVINLIFNIFYLLILAHIVLSWVRPNPYHPVWGPIIRIVNGVIDPIINPVRRLLPPLGGLDFSPMIVLLLARVIQGALINLVV
;
A
#
# COMPACT_ATOMS: atom_id res chain seq x y z
N MET A 1 14.94 12.07 -17.78
CA MET A 1 15.43 11.69 -16.43
C MET A 1 14.57 12.23 -15.29
N GLY A 2 14.21 13.52 -15.25
CA GLY A 2 13.41 14.09 -14.13
C GLY A 2 12.06 13.39 -13.87
N ALA A 3 11.31 13.07 -14.93
CA ALA A 3 10.03 12.36 -14.80
C ALA A 3 10.17 10.96 -14.16
N VAL A 4 11.23 10.22 -14.51
CA VAL A 4 11.53 8.90 -13.90
C VAL A 4 11.80 9.04 -12.40
N THR A 5 12.50 10.09 -11.97
CA THR A 5 12.74 10.35 -10.54
C THR A 5 11.46 10.61 -9.79
N VAL A 6 10.54 11.40 -10.35
CA VAL A 6 9.24 11.69 -9.73
C VAL A 6 8.39 10.43 -9.62
N ILE A 7 8.34 9.61 -10.69
CA ILE A 7 7.65 8.31 -10.67
C ILE A 7 8.22 7.44 -9.56
N ASN A 8 9.54 7.27 -9.49
CA ASN A 8 10.18 6.46 -8.46
C ASN A 8 9.89 6.97 -7.05
N LEU A 9 9.90 8.28 -6.83
CA LEU A 9 9.59 8.87 -5.54
C LEU A 9 8.15 8.53 -5.09
N ILE A 10 7.17 8.71 -5.98
CA ILE A 10 5.76 8.42 -5.70
C ILE A 10 5.58 6.94 -5.33
N PHE A 11 6.13 6.04 -6.15
CA PHE A 11 6.01 4.60 -5.90
C PHE A 11 6.75 4.17 -4.62
N ASN A 12 7.91 4.75 -4.30
CA ASN A 12 8.62 4.45 -3.06
C ASN A 12 7.82 4.84 -1.82
N ILE A 13 7.18 6.03 -1.83
CA ILE A 13 6.28 6.45 -0.74
C ILE A 13 5.09 5.50 -0.66
N PHE A 14 4.51 5.12 -1.79
CA PHE A 14 3.40 4.17 -1.84
C PHE A 14 3.77 2.81 -1.25
N TYR A 15 4.93 2.26 -1.60
CA TYR A 15 5.43 0.99 -1.03
C TYR A 15 5.67 1.10 0.48
N LEU A 16 6.19 2.24 0.96
CA LEU A 16 6.36 2.49 2.38
C LEU A 16 5.01 2.50 3.11
N LEU A 17 3.98 3.13 2.53
CA LEU A 17 2.64 3.14 3.10
C LEU A 17 2.01 1.75 3.15
N ILE A 18 2.18 0.92 2.11
CA ILE A 18 1.74 -0.48 2.15
C ILE A 18 2.48 -1.26 3.23
N LEU A 19 3.80 -1.08 3.34
CA LEU A 19 4.58 -1.73 4.40
C LEU A 19 4.08 -1.32 5.79
N ALA A 20 3.84 -0.02 6.00
CA ALA A 20 3.25 0.48 7.23
C ALA A 20 1.87 -0.15 7.48
N HIS A 21 1.01 -0.25 6.48
CA HIS A 21 -0.30 -0.89 6.58
C HIS A 21 -0.18 -2.37 7.01
N ILE A 22 0.74 -3.13 6.42
CA ILE A 22 1.00 -4.53 6.80
C ILE A 22 1.43 -4.61 8.27
N VAL A 23 2.39 -3.79 8.70
CA VAL A 23 2.86 -3.77 10.10
C VAL A 23 1.71 -3.41 11.05
N LEU A 24 0.92 -2.38 10.71
CA LEU A 24 -0.25 -1.98 11.50
C LEU A 24 -1.30 -3.09 11.59
N SER A 25 -1.45 -3.92 10.54
CA SER A 25 -2.39 -5.06 10.53
C SER A 25 -1.98 -6.19 11.48
N TRP A 26 -0.66 -6.38 11.70
CA TRP A 26 -0.11 -7.38 12.61
C TRP A 26 -0.06 -6.89 14.05
N VAL A 27 0.43 -5.67 14.27
CA VAL A 27 0.59 -5.09 15.62
C VAL A 27 -0.76 -4.68 16.22
N ARG A 28 -1.74 -4.32 15.38
CA ARG A 28 -3.09 -3.88 15.77
C ARG A 28 -3.09 -2.84 16.92
N PRO A 29 -2.36 -1.73 16.80
CA PRO A 29 -2.32 -0.69 17.82
C PRO A 29 -3.70 -0.03 18.02
N ASN A 30 -3.95 0.50 19.22
CA ASN A 30 -5.21 1.18 19.53
C ASN A 30 -5.40 2.44 18.65
N PRO A 31 -6.44 2.49 17.79
CA PRO A 31 -6.67 3.61 16.86
C PRO A 31 -7.11 4.92 17.56
N TYR A 32 -7.50 4.86 18.84
CA TYR A 32 -7.87 6.03 19.64
C TYR A 32 -6.68 6.63 20.40
N HIS A 33 -5.47 6.05 20.27
CA HIS A 33 -4.28 6.60 20.91
C HIS A 33 -3.95 8.00 20.32
N PRO A 34 -3.67 9.02 21.14
CA PRO A 34 -3.45 10.40 20.66
C PRO A 34 -2.32 10.52 19.62
N VAL A 35 -1.22 9.78 19.82
CA VAL A 35 -0.05 9.77 18.92
C VAL A 35 -0.24 8.85 17.71
N TRP A 36 -0.58 7.58 17.92
CA TRP A 36 -0.64 6.57 16.84
C TRP A 36 -1.93 6.63 16.02
N GLY A 37 -3.05 7.04 16.61
CA GLY A 37 -4.36 7.09 15.97
C GLY A 37 -4.39 7.88 14.66
N PRO A 38 -3.87 9.12 14.61
CA PRO A 38 -3.76 9.88 13.36
C PRO A 38 -2.95 9.16 12.27
N ILE A 39 -1.83 8.54 12.63
CA ILE A 39 -0.95 7.82 11.69
C ILE A 39 -1.70 6.62 11.09
N ILE A 40 -2.36 5.83 11.94
CA ILE A 40 -3.16 4.67 11.50
C ILE A 40 -4.25 5.11 10.53
N ARG A 41 -4.98 6.19 10.85
CA ARG A 41 -6.06 6.70 9.99
C ARG A 41 -5.54 7.22 8.65
N ILE A 42 -4.38 7.86 8.62
CA ILE A 42 -3.77 8.34 7.36
C ILE A 42 -3.33 7.14 6.51
N VAL A 43 -2.57 6.21 7.10
CA VAL A 43 -2.07 5.04 6.36
C VAL A 43 -3.22 4.20 5.83
N ASN A 44 -4.17 3.82 6.69
CA ASN A 44 -5.31 3.01 6.27
C ASN A 44 -6.27 3.79 5.36
N GLY A 45 -6.47 5.09 5.59
CA GLY A 45 -7.32 5.93 4.73
C GLY A 45 -6.82 6.03 3.29
N VAL A 46 -5.50 5.98 3.09
CA VAL A 46 -4.89 5.98 1.75
C VAL A 46 -4.86 4.56 1.15
N ILE A 47 -4.54 3.56 1.96
CA ILE A 47 -4.24 2.21 1.47
C ILE A 47 -5.50 1.33 1.35
N ASP A 48 -6.47 1.46 2.26
CA ASP A 48 -7.68 0.62 2.26
C ASP A 48 -8.51 0.75 0.97
N PRO A 49 -8.73 1.92 0.36
CA PRO A 49 -9.45 2.03 -0.90
C PRO A 49 -8.79 1.26 -2.06
N ILE A 50 -7.46 1.08 -1.99
CA ILE A 50 -6.66 0.40 -3.02
C ILE A 50 -6.63 -1.11 -2.76
N ILE A 51 -6.53 -1.51 -1.49
CA ILE A 51 -6.45 -2.92 -1.09
C ILE A 51 -7.83 -3.58 -1.06
N ASN A 52 -8.89 -2.90 -0.63
CA ASN A 52 -10.23 -3.47 -0.47
C ASN A 52 -10.82 -4.11 -1.74
N PRO A 53 -10.67 -3.53 -2.95
CA PRO A 53 -11.12 -4.19 -4.17
C PRO A 53 -10.43 -5.53 -4.40
N VAL A 54 -9.11 -5.61 -4.18
CA VAL A 54 -8.34 -6.85 -4.31
C VAL A 54 -8.74 -7.84 -3.21
N ARG A 55 -8.93 -7.37 -1.98
CA ARG A 55 -9.38 -8.18 -0.85
C ARG A 55 -10.73 -8.84 -1.12
N ARG A 56 -11.65 -8.17 -1.83
CA ARG A 56 -12.96 -8.72 -2.24
C ARG A 56 -12.88 -9.79 -3.33
N LEU A 57 -11.81 -9.80 -4.12
CA LEU A 57 -11.59 -10.78 -5.18
C LEU A 57 -10.93 -12.06 -4.66
N LEU A 58 -10.28 -11.99 -3.49
CA LEU A 58 -9.64 -13.15 -2.88
C LEU A 58 -10.64 -13.97 -2.06
N PRO A 59 -10.51 -15.31 -2.09
CA PRO A 59 -11.23 -16.15 -1.14
C PRO A 59 -10.76 -15.84 0.29
N PRO A 60 -11.57 -16.14 1.33
CA PRO A 60 -11.16 -15.95 2.72
C PRO A 60 -9.99 -16.89 3.06
N LEU A 61 -8.79 -16.34 3.24
CA LEU A 61 -7.54 -17.08 3.50
C LEU A 61 -7.24 -17.26 5.00
N GLY A 62 -8.25 -17.65 5.79
CA GLY A 62 -8.03 -18.01 7.20
C GLY A 62 -7.56 -16.86 8.10
N GLY A 63 -7.97 -15.63 7.80
CA GLY A 63 -7.67 -14.44 8.62
C GLY A 63 -6.35 -13.74 8.29
N LEU A 64 -5.53 -14.30 7.39
CA LEU A 64 -4.38 -13.60 6.81
C LEU A 64 -4.81 -12.84 5.56
N ASP A 65 -4.41 -11.57 5.50
CA ASP A 65 -4.68 -10.73 4.35
C ASP A 65 -3.47 -10.68 3.42
N PHE A 66 -3.58 -11.38 2.29
CA PHE A 66 -2.57 -11.39 1.22
C PHE A 66 -2.83 -10.34 0.14
N SER A 67 -3.94 -9.60 0.21
CA SER A 67 -4.23 -8.53 -0.76
C SER A 67 -3.15 -7.44 -0.83
N PRO A 68 -2.41 -7.06 0.25
CA PRO A 68 -1.28 -6.15 0.13
C PRO A 68 -0.18 -6.67 -0.81
N MET A 69 0.08 -7.99 -0.83
CA MET A 69 1.12 -8.56 -1.69
C MET A 69 0.75 -8.47 -3.17
N ILE A 70 -0.53 -8.69 -3.48
CA ILE A 70 -1.04 -8.56 -4.86
C ILE A 70 -0.97 -7.09 -5.30
N VAL A 71 -1.37 -6.16 -4.44
CA VAL A 71 -1.26 -4.73 -4.75
C VAL A 71 0.20 -4.31 -4.96
N LEU A 72 1.14 -4.81 -4.16
CA LEU A 72 2.58 -4.56 -4.37
C LEU A 72 3.06 -5.07 -5.73
N LEU A 73 2.68 -6.30 -6.10
CA LEU A 73 3.05 -6.88 -7.39
C LEU A 73 2.51 -6.03 -8.55
N LEU A 74 1.21 -5.69 -8.52
CA LEU A 74 0.57 -4.87 -9.54
C LEU A 74 1.22 -3.49 -9.63
N ALA A 75 1.47 -2.84 -8.50
CA ALA A 75 2.12 -1.54 -8.46
C ALA A 75 3.54 -1.59 -9.04
N ARG A 76 4.29 -2.69 -8.82
CA ARG A 76 5.63 -2.86 -9.39
C ARG A 76 5.60 -2.99 -10.91
N VAL A 77 4.63 -3.73 -11.45
CA VAL A 77 4.41 -3.84 -12.90
C VAL A 77 4.02 -2.48 -13.49
N ILE A 78 3.09 -1.76 -12.85
CA ILE A 78 2.65 -0.44 -13.30
C ILE A 78 3.82 0.56 -13.28
N GLN A 79 4.64 0.57 -12.23
CA GLN A 79 5.83 1.43 -12.15
C GLN A 79 6.78 1.17 -13.31
N GLY A 80 7.10 -0.11 -13.59
CA GLY A 80 7.98 -0.48 -14.69
C GLY A 80 7.42 -0.07 -16.05
N ALA A 81 6.13 -0.32 -16.28
CA ALA A 81 5.45 0.11 -17.49
C ALA A 81 5.50 1.64 -17.68
N LEU A 82 5.22 2.42 -16.63
CA LEU A 82 5.27 3.88 -16.67
C LEU A 82 6.68 4.41 -16.96
N ILE A 83 7.71 3.81 -16.37
CA ILE A 83 9.11 4.20 -16.65
C ILE A 83 9.44 3.91 -18.11
N ASN A 84 9.10 2.73 -18.61
CA ASN A 84 9.36 2.33 -20.00
C ASN A 84 8.64 3.21 -21.04
N LEU A 85 7.50 3.81 -20.68
CA LEU A 85 6.76 4.73 -21.55
C LEU A 85 7.36 6.14 -21.63
N VAL A 86 8.15 6.53 -20.63
CA VAL A 86 8.67 7.90 -20.47
C VAL A 86 10.16 8.00 -20.83
N VAL A 87 10.84 6.86 -20.93
CA VAL A 87 12.20 6.72 -21.44
C VAL A 87 12.17 6.59 -22.95
#